data_AF-A0A072PHQ8-F1
#
_entry.id   AF-A0A072PHQ8-F1
#
_cell.length_a   1.000
_cell.length_b   1.000
_cell.length_c   1.000
_cell.angle_alpha   90.00
_cell.angle_beta   90.00
_cell.angle_gamma   90.00
#
_symmetry.space_group_name_H-M   'P 1'
#
loop_
_entity.id
_entity.type
_entity.pdbx_description
1 polymer ?
#
loop_
_entity_poly.entity_id
_entity_poly.type
_entity_poly.pdbx_seq_one_letter_code
_entity_poly.pdbx_strand_id
1 'polypeptide(L)'
;MVRARRSFTEVESTRSDFDHSANFTLSKTARPDWKWGDAANDHGAGLAKRHVEINPNAAGRSAMSNYKLLISGIIPRPIGFLSTRNEDGNSQNLAPFSYTQVVNHDPPIFVVGFAGSNDKDTLKNLKATGECVINIISEHFIEAANAAAIDVPYGMSEWQLTGLTPARCGQVKVDRVAESIFSIEGNVLEIKDFESKFEKGVKSGSMAIIEGVRFWVREDALSEDQATIDPAVLRPVARLGGIMYGRVTQAFEIPRPRYADCKEQISKR
;
A
#
# COMPACT_ATOMS: atom_id res chain seq x y z
N MET A 1 25.09 18.65 22.02
CA MET A 1 24.48 19.55 21.01
C MET A 1 23.45 18.78 20.22
N VAL A 2 22.16 19.01 20.48
CA VAL A 2 21.09 18.47 19.63
C VAL A 2 21.12 19.28 18.34
N ARG A 3 21.51 18.66 17.21
CA ARG A 3 21.37 19.31 15.89
C ARG A 3 19.89 19.69 15.74
N ALA A 4 19.59 20.98 15.59
CA ALA A 4 18.25 21.42 15.25
C ALA A 4 17.81 20.66 13.99
N ARG A 5 16.68 19.96 14.09
CA ARG A 5 16.13 19.20 12.97
C ARG A 5 15.68 20.23 11.94
N ARG A 6 16.30 20.24 10.75
CA ARG A 6 15.90 21.11 9.63
C ARG A 6 14.39 21.00 9.41
N SER A 7 13.73 22.11 9.11
CA SER A 7 12.31 22.10 8.75
C SER A 7 12.11 21.28 7.47
N PHE A 8 10.92 20.70 7.26
CA PHE A 8 10.68 19.93 6.02
C PHE A 8 10.77 20.83 4.79
N THR A 9 10.28 22.07 4.89
CA THR A 9 10.40 23.09 3.83
C THR A 9 11.85 23.36 3.41
N GLU A 10 12.78 23.45 4.37
CA GLU A 10 14.21 23.58 4.05
C GLU A 10 14.80 22.34 3.39
N VAL A 11 14.28 21.15 3.70
CA VAL A 11 14.73 19.90 3.07
C VAL A 11 14.18 19.81 1.64
N GLU A 12 12.90 20.16 1.47
CA GLU A 12 12.20 20.16 0.19
C GLU A 12 12.81 21.14 -0.80
N SER A 13 13.18 22.35 -0.37
CA SER A 13 13.82 23.36 -1.23
C SER A 13 15.20 22.96 -1.78
N THR A 14 15.80 21.88 -1.28
CA THR A 14 17.06 21.33 -1.81
C THR A 14 16.87 20.21 -2.83
N ARG A 15 15.62 19.83 -3.11
CA ARG A 15 15.28 18.79 -4.08
C ARG A 15 14.96 19.43 -5.42
N SER A 16 15.10 18.65 -6.49
CA SER A 16 14.57 19.04 -7.80
C SER A 16 13.05 19.19 -7.72
N ASP A 17 12.51 20.10 -8.54
CA ASP A 17 11.07 20.24 -8.73
C ASP A 17 10.42 18.92 -9.16
N PHE A 18 9.14 18.80 -8.85
CA PHE A 18 8.36 17.64 -9.22
C PHE A 18 8.25 17.53 -10.75
N ASP A 19 8.74 16.42 -11.32
CA ASP A 19 8.71 16.19 -12.77
C ASP A 19 7.29 15.80 -13.24
N HIS A 20 6.53 16.79 -13.66
CA HIS A 20 5.19 16.64 -14.25
C HIS A 20 5.21 16.01 -15.65
N SER A 21 6.37 15.90 -16.31
CA SER A 21 6.50 15.34 -17.66
C SER A 21 6.76 13.83 -17.69
N ALA A 22 7.05 13.23 -16.52
CA ALA A 22 7.35 11.81 -16.42
C ALA A 22 6.15 10.93 -16.85
N ASN A 23 6.39 10.12 -17.88
CA ASN A 23 5.47 9.11 -18.41
C ASN A 23 5.84 7.72 -17.90
N PHE A 24 4.86 6.81 -17.96
CA PHE A 24 5.12 5.38 -17.75
C PHE A 24 5.92 4.81 -18.93
N THR A 25 7.02 4.12 -18.67
CA THR A 25 7.85 3.52 -19.72
C THR A 25 8.12 2.04 -19.46
N LEU A 26 8.01 1.23 -20.50
CA LEU A 26 8.46 -0.16 -20.49
C LEU A 26 9.87 -0.28 -21.07
N SER A 27 10.70 -1.05 -20.39
CA SER A 27 12.07 -1.37 -20.81
C SER A 27 12.28 -2.87 -20.93
N LYS A 28 13.38 -3.28 -21.55
CA LYS A 28 13.84 -4.68 -21.49
C LYS A 28 14.21 -5.02 -20.05
N THR A 29 14.11 -6.29 -19.67
CA THR A 29 14.70 -6.77 -18.41
C THR A 29 16.18 -6.41 -18.33
N ALA A 30 16.71 -6.27 -17.11
CA ALA A 30 18.10 -5.86 -16.85
C ALA A 30 19.14 -6.76 -17.55
N ARG A 31 18.82 -8.04 -17.80
CA ARG A 31 19.68 -8.98 -18.51
C ARG A 31 18.87 -9.92 -19.41
N PRO A 32 18.55 -9.52 -20.66
CA PRO A 32 17.69 -10.29 -21.55
C PRO A 32 18.27 -11.64 -22.00
N ASP A 33 19.59 -11.81 -21.88
CA ASP A 33 20.34 -13.02 -22.22
C ASP A 33 20.58 -13.93 -20.99
N TRP A 34 19.98 -13.62 -19.83
CA TRP A 34 20.09 -14.45 -18.63
C TRP A 34 19.60 -15.87 -18.90
N LYS A 35 20.37 -16.87 -18.45
CA LYS A 35 20.02 -18.29 -18.56
C LYS A 35 19.84 -18.89 -17.18
N TRP A 36 19.07 -19.98 -17.11
CA TRP A 36 18.86 -20.77 -15.89
C TRP A 36 20.16 -20.89 -15.13
N GLY A 37 20.20 -20.51 -13.85
CA GLY A 37 21.35 -20.60 -12.96
C GLY A 37 22.56 -19.72 -13.32
N ASP A 38 22.38 -18.64 -14.06
CA ASP A 38 23.36 -17.56 -14.22
C ASP A 38 23.51 -16.67 -12.96
N ALA A 39 22.78 -17.00 -11.89
CA ALA A 39 22.75 -16.28 -10.62
C ALA A 39 22.33 -14.80 -10.78
N ALA A 40 22.74 -13.94 -9.85
CA ALA A 40 22.38 -12.53 -9.83
C ALA A 40 23.13 -11.70 -10.89
N ASN A 41 22.50 -10.62 -11.37
CA ASN A 41 23.06 -9.75 -12.41
C ASN A 41 24.27 -8.92 -11.94
N ASP A 42 24.59 -8.93 -10.66
CA ASP A 42 25.73 -8.22 -10.08
C ASP A 42 27.02 -9.06 -10.05
N HIS A 43 26.99 -10.27 -10.64
CA HIS A 43 28.10 -11.20 -10.70
C HIS A 43 28.71 -11.52 -9.33
N GLY A 44 27.88 -11.54 -8.28
CA GLY A 44 28.31 -11.85 -6.92
C GLY A 44 28.94 -10.66 -6.17
N ALA A 45 28.94 -9.45 -6.73
CA ALA A 45 29.44 -8.26 -6.05
C ALA A 45 28.73 -8.04 -4.69
N GLY A 46 27.43 -8.33 -4.61
CA GLY A 46 26.66 -8.28 -3.37
C GLY A 46 27.11 -9.29 -2.32
N LEU A 47 27.63 -10.46 -2.74
CA LEU A 47 28.12 -11.51 -1.82
C LEU A 47 29.40 -11.12 -1.09
N ALA A 48 30.13 -10.10 -1.58
CA ALA A 48 31.27 -9.54 -0.85
C ALA A 48 30.85 -8.82 0.45
N LYS A 49 29.55 -8.55 0.64
CA LYS A 49 28.99 -7.96 1.87
C LYS A 49 28.40 -9.07 2.73
N ARG A 50 28.70 -9.03 4.03
CA ARG A 50 28.13 -9.95 5.01
C ARG A 50 26.75 -9.47 5.45
N HIS A 51 25.84 -10.42 5.65
CA HIS A 51 24.60 -10.16 6.37
C HIS A 51 24.87 -9.87 7.84
N VAL A 52 23.98 -9.08 8.45
CA VAL A 52 23.92 -8.87 9.89
C VAL A 52 22.65 -9.53 10.39
N GLU A 53 22.78 -10.45 11.33
CA GLU A 53 21.63 -11.05 12.00
C GLU A 53 21.02 -10.04 12.98
N ILE A 54 19.70 -9.85 12.90
CA ILE A 54 18.96 -8.96 13.79
C ILE A 54 17.79 -9.76 14.38
N ASN A 55 17.88 -10.11 15.66
CA ASN A 55 16.75 -10.66 16.39
C ASN A 55 15.76 -9.53 16.75
N PRO A 56 14.51 -9.57 16.27
CA PRO A 56 13.54 -8.51 16.52
C PRO A 56 13.12 -8.39 18.00
N ASN A 57 13.38 -9.42 18.81
CA ASN A 57 13.03 -9.51 20.22
C ASN A 57 14.28 -9.48 21.14
N ALA A 58 15.46 -9.12 20.62
CA ALA A 58 16.66 -9.01 21.42
C ALA A 58 16.51 -7.98 22.56
N ALA A 59 17.17 -8.24 23.69
CA ALA A 59 17.23 -7.30 24.81
C ALA A 59 17.76 -5.93 24.34
N GLY A 60 17.09 -4.85 24.76
CA GLY A 60 17.43 -3.47 24.38
C GLY A 60 16.91 -3.01 23.01
N ARG A 61 16.32 -3.90 22.21
CA ARG A 61 15.62 -3.52 20.97
C ARG A 61 14.19 -3.10 21.28
N SER A 62 13.66 -2.14 20.53
CA SER A 62 12.28 -1.65 20.67
C SER A 62 11.41 -2.00 19.46
N ALA A 63 10.10 -2.04 19.66
CA ALA A 63 9.12 -2.12 18.58
C ALA A 63 9.30 -1.02 17.53
N MET A 64 9.70 0.19 17.96
CA MET A 64 10.00 1.31 17.06
C MET A 64 11.19 1.04 16.13
N SER A 65 12.23 0.34 16.60
CA SER A 65 13.35 -0.08 15.76
C SER A 65 12.93 -1.14 14.74
N ASN A 66 12.01 -2.04 15.11
CA ASN A 66 11.39 -2.99 14.17
C ASN A 66 10.55 -2.26 13.13
N TYR A 67 9.69 -1.33 13.56
CA TYR A 67 8.88 -0.51 12.66
C TYR A 67 9.75 0.19 11.62
N LYS A 68 10.78 0.93 12.04
CA LYS A 68 11.69 1.66 11.13
C LYS A 68 12.34 0.72 10.11
N LEU A 69 12.84 -0.43 10.56
CA LEU A 69 13.51 -1.41 9.69
C LEU A 69 12.53 -2.05 8.69
N LEU A 70 11.33 -2.42 9.14
CA LEU A 70 10.33 -3.07 8.29
C LEU A 70 9.80 -2.11 7.22
N ILE A 71 9.45 -0.87 7.58
CA ILE A 71 8.92 0.09 6.59
C ILE A 71 9.97 0.61 5.62
N SER A 72 11.27 0.53 5.95
CA SER A 72 12.33 0.89 5.00
C SER A 72 12.78 -0.29 4.15
N GLY A 73 12.71 -1.51 4.68
CA GLY A 73 13.11 -2.73 3.97
C GLY A 73 12.02 -3.34 3.09
N ILE A 74 10.74 -3.17 3.44
CA ILE A 74 9.59 -3.67 2.68
C ILE A 74 9.00 -2.48 1.91
N ILE A 75 9.52 -2.25 0.71
CA ILE A 75 9.11 -1.19 -0.22
C ILE A 75 9.19 -1.72 -1.67
N PRO A 76 8.42 -1.16 -2.62
CA PRO A 76 7.29 -0.24 -2.41
C PRO A 76 6.09 -0.94 -1.76
N ARG A 77 5.35 -0.23 -0.89
CA ARG A 77 4.09 -0.74 -0.33
C ARG A 77 2.90 -0.08 -1.02
N PRO A 78 1.90 -0.86 -1.48
CA PRO A 78 0.64 -0.27 -1.92
C PRO A 78 -0.06 0.38 -0.72
N ILE A 79 -0.95 1.33 -1.02
CA ILE A 79 -1.70 2.07 0.00
C ILE A 79 -3.18 1.79 -0.22
N GLY A 80 -3.83 1.16 0.74
CA GLY A 80 -5.28 1.13 0.80
C GLY A 80 -5.77 2.45 1.37
N PHE A 81 -6.49 3.23 0.56
CA PHE A 81 -7.15 4.44 1.03
C PHE A 81 -8.59 4.11 1.38
N LEU A 82 -8.81 3.83 2.67
CA LEU A 82 -10.04 3.25 3.15
C LEU A 82 -11.06 4.35 3.43
N SER A 83 -12.21 4.27 2.77
CA SER A 83 -13.41 4.89 3.27
C SER A 83 -14.18 3.91 4.16
N THR A 84 -14.71 4.41 5.26
CA THR A 84 -15.63 3.69 6.15
C THR A 84 -16.69 4.64 6.69
N ARG A 85 -17.70 4.09 7.36
CA ARG A 85 -18.73 4.89 8.03
C ARG A 85 -19.02 4.35 9.42
N ASN A 86 -19.42 5.23 10.31
CA ASN A 86 -19.84 4.83 11.65
C ASN A 86 -21.19 4.09 11.62
N GLU A 87 -21.54 3.46 12.74
CA GLU A 87 -22.72 2.59 12.86
C GLU A 87 -24.05 3.32 12.61
N ASP A 88 -24.18 4.56 13.08
CA ASP A 88 -25.37 5.38 12.87
C ASP A 88 -25.47 5.98 11.45
N GLY A 89 -24.40 5.88 10.65
CA GLY A 89 -24.31 6.39 9.28
C GLY A 89 -24.19 7.91 9.16
N ASN A 90 -24.06 8.64 10.27
CA ASN A 90 -23.99 10.12 10.28
C ASN A 90 -22.61 10.65 9.90
N SER A 91 -21.56 9.83 10.01
CA SER A 91 -20.19 10.22 9.67
C SER A 91 -19.51 9.17 8.81
N GLN A 92 -18.71 9.65 7.86
CA GLN A 92 -17.78 8.83 7.10
C GLN A 92 -16.35 9.24 7.40
N ASN A 93 -15.46 8.27 7.46
CA ASN A 93 -14.03 8.48 7.61
C ASN A 93 -13.30 8.11 6.32
N LEU A 94 -12.15 8.73 6.13
CA LEU A 94 -11.27 8.45 5.00
C LEU A 94 -9.82 8.50 5.48
N ALA A 95 -9.08 7.40 5.35
CA ALA A 95 -7.70 7.33 5.86
C ALA A 95 -6.80 6.37 5.05
N PRO A 96 -5.50 6.70 4.88
CA PRO A 96 -4.55 5.86 4.15
C PRO A 96 -3.85 4.81 5.04
N PHE A 97 -3.74 3.59 4.55
CA PHE A 97 -3.09 2.45 5.22
C PHE A 97 -2.10 1.78 4.27
N SER A 98 -0.80 1.82 4.58
CA SER A 98 0.24 1.19 3.72
C SER A 98 0.54 -0.27 4.07
N TYR A 99 -0.18 -0.85 5.04
CA TYR A 99 -0.12 -2.28 5.35
C TYR A 99 -1.28 -2.99 4.64
N THR A 100 -1.46 -2.68 3.36
CA THR A 100 -2.51 -3.23 2.50
C THR A 100 -1.90 -4.22 1.51
N GLN A 101 -2.60 -5.30 1.18
CA GLN A 101 -2.18 -6.24 0.14
C GLN A 101 -3.36 -7.05 -0.43
N VAL A 102 -3.23 -7.52 -1.67
CA VAL A 102 -4.13 -8.54 -2.27
C VAL A 102 -3.67 -9.93 -1.86
N VAL A 103 -4.60 -10.79 -1.44
CA VAL A 103 -4.32 -12.16 -0.96
C VAL A 103 -4.83 -13.23 -1.93
N ASN A 104 -6.01 -13.03 -2.50
CA ASN A 104 -6.66 -14.01 -3.38
C ASN A 104 -7.45 -13.32 -4.48
N HIS A 105 -7.75 -14.04 -5.57
CA HIS A 105 -8.57 -13.56 -6.69
C HIS A 105 -9.91 -14.29 -6.83
N ASP A 106 -10.08 -15.46 -6.22
CA ASP A 106 -11.37 -16.20 -6.22
C ASP A 106 -11.65 -16.85 -4.84
N PRO A 107 -12.43 -16.19 -3.94
CA PRO A 107 -12.96 -14.84 -4.11
C PRO A 107 -11.83 -13.77 -4.00
N PRO A 108 -12.06 -12.53 -4.46
CA PRO A 108 -11.12 -11.43 -4.29
C PRO A 108 -10.93 -11.07 -2.81
N ILE A 109 -9.77 -11.39 -2.24
CA ILE A 109 -9.47 -11.14 -0.82
C ILE A 109 -8.35 -10.13 -0.68
N PHE A 110 -8.54 -9.18 0.23
CA PHE A 110 -7.60 -8.13 0.59
C PHE A 110 -7.33 -8.18 2.10
N VAL A 111 -6.17 -7.68 2.51
CA VAL A 111 -5.84 -7.46 3.92
C VAL A 111 -5.43 -6.02 4.17
N VAL A 112 -5.79 -5.50 5.34
CA VAL A 112 -5.38 -4.17 5.82
C VAL A 112 -4.94 -4.28 7.28
N GLY A 113 -3.69 -3.92 7.53
CA GLY A 113 -3.09 -3.87 8.87
C GLY A 113 -3.26 -2.52 9.55
N PHE A 114 -3.63 -2.56 10.83
CA PHE A 114 -3.77 -1.41 11.73
C PHE A 114 -2.74 -1.56 12.84
N ALA A 115 -1.62 -0.84 12.76
CA ALA A 115 -0.59 -0.88 13.79
C ALA A 115 -0.90 0.11 14.92
N GLY A 116 -0.77 -0.34 16.17
CA GLY A 116 -1.03 0.46 17.37
C GLY A 116 -1.98 -0.22 18.35
N SER A 117 -1.98 0.24 19.59
CA SER A 117 -2.81 -0.30 20.67
C SER A 117 -4.25 0.19 20.62
N ASN A 118 -4.48 1.41 20.14
CA ASN A 118 -5.79 2.01 20.05
C ASN A 118 -6.42 1.77 18.68
N ASP A 119 -7.72 1.46 18.67
CA ASP A 119 -8.47 1.39 17.42
C ASP A 119 -8.62 2.79 16.84
N LYS A 120 -8.11 2.98 15.63
CA LYS A 120 -8.45 4.13 14.80
C LYS A 120 -9.93 4.06 14.40
N ASP A 121 -10.52 5.19 14.08
CA ASP A 121 -11.95 5.26 13.73
C ASP A 121 -12.28 4.36 12.54
N THR A 122 -11.38 4.25 11.55
CA THR A 122 -11.52 3.26 10.47
C THR A 122 -11.71 1.84 10.99
N LEU A 123 -10.90 1.38 11.94
CA LEU A 123 -10.99 0.01 12.48
C LEU A 123 -12.25 -0.17 13.34
N LYS A 124 -12.66 0.85 14.11
CA LYS A 124 -13.94 0.81 14.84
C LYS A 124 -15.11 0.66 13.88
N ASN A 125 -15.12 1.44 12.79
CA ASN A 125 -16.14 1.39 11.76
C ASN A 125 -16.19 0.03 11.06
N LEU A 126 -15.03 -0.57 10.75
CA LEU A 126 -14.95 -1.92 10.20
C LEU A 126 -15.54 -2.97 11.14
N LYS A 127 -15.23 -2.89 12.45
CA LYS A 127 -15.79 -3.79 13.47
C LYS A 127 -17.30 -3.64 13.63
N ALA A 128 -17.82 -2.41 13.55
CA ALA A 128 -19.23 -2.12 13.77
C ALA A 128 -20.10 -2.41 12.53
N THR A 129 -19.62 -2.07 11.34
CA THR A 129 -20.43 -2.09 10.10
C THR A 129 -20.10 -3.23 9.16
N GLY A 130 -18.88 -3.76 9.22
CA GLY A 130 -18.40 -4.78 8.28
C GLY A 130 -18.24 -4.29 6.84
N GLU A 131 -18.37 -2.99 6.56
CA GLU A 131 -18.36 -2.41 5.22
C GLU A 131 -17.20 -1.42 5.04
N CYS A 132 -16.58 -1.41 3.86
CA CYS A 132 -15.61 -0.39 3.48
C CYS A 132 -15.48 -0.24 1.97
N VAL A 133 -14.75 0.81 1.57
CA VAL A 133 -14.22 0.92 0.21
C VAL A 133 -12.70 1.08 0.29
N ILE A 134 -11.95 0.27 -0.46
CA ILE A 134 -10.51 0.42 -0.67
C ILE A 134 -10.30 1.20 -1.97
N ASN A 135 -9.77 2.41 -1.88
CA ASN A 135 -9.45 3.26 -3.02
C ASN A 135 -7.94 3.21 -3.29
N ILE A 136 -7.53 3.11 -4.56
CA ILE A 136 -6.12 3.24 -4.92
C ILE A 136 -5.78 4.71 -5.08
N ILE A 137 -4.66 5.13 -4.45
CA ILE A 137 -4.16 6.50 -4.54
C ILE A 137 -3.36 6.67 -5.83
N SER A 138 -3.75 7.65 -6.62
CA SER A 138 -3.06 8.10 -7.82
C SER A 138 -2.36 9.44 -7.55
N GLU A 139 -1.34 9.71 -8.35
CA GLU A 139 -0.48 10.90 -8.23
C GLU A 139 -1.26 12.23 -8.16
N HIS A 140 -2.35 12.37 -8.91
CA HIS A 140 -3.08 13.65 -9.04
C HIS A 140 -3.82 14.10 -7.77
N PHE A 141 -3.93 13.25 -6.75
CA PHE A 141 -4.61 13.60 -5.50
C PHE A 141 -3.81 13.20 -4.24
N ILE A 142 -2.49 13.05 -4.37
CA ILE A 142 -1.65 12.55 -3.28
C ILE A 142 -1.61 13.47 -2.06
N GLU A 143 -1.59 14.79 -2.24
CA GLU A 143 -1.61 15.75 -1.14
C GLU A 143 -2.92 15.65 -0.35
N ALA A 144 -4.06 15.55 -1.04
CA ALA A 144 -5.37 15.36 -0.43
C ALA A 144 -5.44 14.01 0.31
N ALA A 145 -4.98 12.92 -0.30
CA ALA A 145 -4.95 11.62 0.36
C ALA A 145 -4.00 11.58 1.56
N ASN A 146 -2.87 12.31 1.52
CA ASN A 146 -1.97 12.46 2.65
C ASN A 146 -2.57 13.34 3.76
N ALA A 147 -3.36 14.36 3.42
CA ALA A 147 -4.06 15.18 4.41
C ALA A 147 -5.04 14.34 5.26
N ALA A 148 -5.67 13.31 4.68
CA ALA A 148 -6.50 12.34 5.40
C ALA A 148 -5.73 11.44 6.40
N ALA A 149 -4.39 11.55 6.50
CA ALA A 149 -3.62 10.86 7.53
C ALA A 149 -3.59 11.62 8.87
N ILE A 150 -4.19 12.80 8.95
CA ILE A 150 -4.23 13.64 10.16
C ILE A 150 -5.08 12.99 11.27
N ASP A 151 -4.62 13.13 12.52
CA ASP A 151 -5.37 12.68 13.70
C ASP A 151 -6.45 13.73 14.06
N VAL A 152 -7.61 13.63 13.40
CA VAL A 152 -8.77 14.50 13.70
C VAL A 152 -9.51 14.05 14.98
N PRO A 153 -10.19 14.97 15.69
CA PRO A 153 -11.12 14.58 16.75
C PRO A 153 -12.26 13.71 16.24
N TYR A 154 -12.75 12.80 17.08
CA TYR A 154 -13.90 11.96 16.77
C TYR A 154 -15.12 12.80 16.36
N GLY A 155 -15.78 12.42 15.27
CA GLY A 155 -16.93 13.14 14.71
C GLY A 155 -16.57 14.18 13.64
N MET A 156 -15.29 14.51 13.46
CA MET A 156 -14.82 15.28 12.30
C MET A 156 -14.46 14.33 11.16
N SER A 157 -14.95 14.61 9.95
CA SER A 157 -14.73 13.76 8.78
C SER A 157 -13.55 14.26 7.94
N GLU A 158 -12.62 13.37 7.61
CA GLU A 158 -11.49 13.69 6.73
C GLU A 158 -11.94 14.07 5.31
N TRP A 159 -13.11 13.63 4.87
CA TRP A 159 -13.67 14.01 3.56
C TRP A 159 -13.71 15.52 3.36
N GLN A 160 -14.17 16.27 4.38
CA GLN A 160 -14.25 17.73 4.30
C GLN A 160 -12.87 18.39 4.26
N LEU A 161 -11.88 17.81 4.93
CA LEU A 161 -10.51 18.37 5.02
C LEU A 161 -9.71 18.12 3.74
N THR A 162 -9.97 17.00 3.07
CA THR A 162 -9.25 16.63 1.85
C THR A 162 -9.80 17.30 0.60
N GLY A 163 -11.07 17.71 0.61
CA GLY A 163 -11.77 18.24 -0.57
C GLY A 163 -12.05 17.18 -1.64
N LEU A 164 -11.84 15.89 -1.32
CA LEU A 164 -12.16 14.78 -2.21
C LEU A 164 -13.66 14.56 -2.30
N THR A 165 -14.12 14.06 -3.45
CA THR A 165 -15.53 13.95 -3.78
C THR A 165 -16.05 12.55 -3.44
N PRO A 166 -17.03 12.42 -2.53
CA PRO A 166 -17.69 11.14 -2.28
C PRO A 166 -18.53 10.71 -3.50
N ALA A 167 -18.41 9.45 -3.90
CA ALA A 167 -19.25 8.83 -4.92
C ALA A 167 -19.95 7.58 -4.35
N ARG A 168 -21.25 7.44 -4.61
CA ARG A 168 -22.06 6.36 -4.04
C ARG A 168 -21.67 4.99 -4.60
N CYS A 169 -21.70 3.99 -3.71
CA CYS A 169 -21.46 2.58 -4.01
C CYS A 169 -22.76 1.79 -4.18
N GLY A 170 -22.65 0.61 -4.78
CA GLY A 170 -23.82 -0.21 -5.15
C GLY A 170 -24.09 -1.42 -4.24
N GLN A 171 -23.09 -1.92 -3.53
CA GLN A 171 -23.17 -3.10 -2.65
C GLN A 171 -22.92 -2.74 -1.18
N VAL A 172 -22.09 -1.73 -0.92
CA VAL A 172 -21.87 -1.17 0.42
C VAL A 172 -22.46 0.24 0.52
N LYS A 173 -22.75 0.68 1.74
CA LYS A 173 -23.33 2.01 2.02
C LYS A 173 -22.27 3.10 2.28
N VAL A 174 -21.00 2.74 2.15
CA VAL A 174 -19.85 3.65 2.26
C VAL A 174 -19.56 4.24 0.89
N ASP A 175 -19.17 5.51 0.81
CA ASP A 175 -18.84 6.15 -0.47
C ASP A 175 -17.39 5.83 -0.89
N ARG A 176 -17.18 5.70 -2.21
CA ARG A 176 -15.84 5.65 -2.81
C ARG A 176 -15.32 7.06 -3.10
N VAL A 177 -14.03 7.18 -3.34
CA VAL A 177 -13.39 8.44 -3.76
C VAL A 177 -13.59 8.59 -5.27
N ALA A 178 -14.29 9.63 -5.71
CA ALA A 178 -14.58 9.83 -7.13
C ALA A 178 -13.31 10.05 -7.98
N GLU A 179 -12.28 10.67 -7.39
CA GLU A 179 -10.98 10.93 -8.00
C GLU A 179 -10.13 9.66 -8.14
N SER A 180 -10.46 8.58 -7.43
CA SER A 180 -9.73 7.33 -7.51
C SER A 180 -10.03 6.61 -8.83
N ILE A 181 -8.98 6.13 -9.48
CA ILE A 181 -9.08 5.42 -10.76
C ILE A 181 -9.52 3.96 -10.56
N PHE A 182 -9.20 3.38 -9.40
CA PHE A 182 -9.61 2.03 -9.04
C PHE A 182 -10.09 1.97 -7.60
N SER A 183 -11.33 1.52 -7.40
CA SER A 183 -11.93 1.35 -6.07
C SER A 183 -12.59 -0.01 -5.93
N ILE A 184 -12.54 -0.55 -4.72
CA ILE A 184 -13.07 -1.86 -4.37
C ILE A 184 -14.05 -1.69 -3.22
N GLU A 185 -15.33 -2.00 -3.45
CA GLU A 185 -16.29 -2.19 -2.37
C GLU A 185 -15.98 -3.50 -1.66
N GLY A 186 -15.95 -3.48 -0.32
CA GLY A 186 -15.50 -4.63 0.45
C GLY A 186 -16.31 -4.91 1.71
N ASN A 187 -16.51 -6.19 1.98
CA ASN A 187 -17.10 -6.72 3.20
C ASN A 187 -16.02 -7.34 4.08
N VAL A 188 -16.04 -7.04 5.38
CA VAL A 188 -15.12 -7.62 6.36
C VAL A 188 -15.50 -9.08 6.60
N LEU A 189 -14.53 -9.98 6.39
CA LEU A 189 -14.67 -11.41 6.71
C LEU A 189 -14.22 -11.70 8.14
N GLU A 190 -13.06 -11.16 8.52
CA GLU A 190 -12.44 -11.41 9.82
C GLU A 190 -11.61 -10.21 10.24
N ILE A 191 -11.56 -9.94 11.54
CA ILE A 191 -10.57 -9.04 12.14
C ILE A 191 -9.80 -9.82 13.20
N LYS A 192 -8.49 -9.88 13.01
CA LYS A 192 -7.56 -10.54 13.93
C LYS A 192 -6.72 -9.53 14.68
N ASP A 193 -6.80 -9.54 16.00
CA ASP A 193 -5.95 -8.73 16.86
C ASP A 193 -4.62 -9.44 17.16
N PHE A 194 -3.58 -8.66 17.38
CA PHE A 194 -2.24 -9.12 17.75
C PHE A 194 -1.81 -8.53 19.09
N GLU A 195 -1.08 -9.30 19.88
CA GLU A 195 -0.53 -8.85 21.17
C GLU A 195 0.94 -8.43 21.05
N SER A 196 1.36 -7.51 21.91
CA SER A 196 2.75 -7.06 22.00
C SER A 196 3.64 -8.15 22.60
N LYS A 197 4.83 -8.32 22.01
CA LYS A 197 5.91 -9.12 22.59
C LYS A 197 6.72 -8.36 23.65
N PHE A 198 6.58 -7.04 23.71
CA PHE A 198 7.27 -6.18 24.67
C PHE A 198 6.41 -5.84 25.90
N GLU A 199 5.08 -5.89 25.76
CA GLU A 199 4.12 -5.56 26.81
C GLU A 199 3.00 -6.61 26.83
N LYS A 200 3.05 -7.55 27.79
CA LYS A 200 2.13 -8.69 27.83
C LYS A 200 0.68 -8.23 28.04
N GLY A 201 -0.25 -8.78 27.26
CA GLY A 201 -1.68 -8.47 27.33
C GLY A 201 -2.07 -7.15 26.69
N VAL A 202 -1.13 -6.42 26.08
CA VAL A 202 -1.40 -5.19 25.33
C VAL A 202 -1.56 -5.53 23.86
N LYS A 203 -2.68 -5.15 23.25
CA LYS A 203 -2.85 -5.21 21.80
C LYS A 203 -1.79 -4.32 21.12
N SER A 204 -1.14 -4.86 20.08
CA SER A 204 -0.10 -4.17 19.29
C SER A 204 -0.56 -3.80 17.87
N GLY A 205 -1.67 -4.38 17.43
CA GLY A 205 -2.33 -4.04 16.19
C GLY A 205 -3.45 -5.01 15.85
N SER A 206 -4.06 -4.81 14.69
CA SER A 206 -5.11 -5.66 14.13
C SER A 206 -4.89 -5.85 12.63
N MET A 207 -5.45 -6.90 12.06
CA MET A 207 -5.52 -7.15 10.62
C MET A 207 -6.97 -7.42 10.25
N ALA A 208 -7.51 -6.64 9.32
CA ALA A 208 -8.79 -6.93 8.70
C ALA A 208 -8.57 -7.75 7.42
N ILE A 209 -9.36 -8.80 7.24
CA ILE A 209 -9.51 -9.57 6.01
C ILE A 209 -10.81 -9.13 5.36
N ILE A 210 -10.74 -8.70 4.10
CA ILE A 210 -11.84 -8.05 3.39
C ILE A 210 -12.07 -8.79 2.07
N GLU A 211 -13.31 -9.19 1.80
CA GLU A 211 -13.74 -9.69 0.50
C GLU A 211 -14.18 -8.52 -0.39
N GLY A 212 -13.61 -8.41 -1.59
CA GLY A 212 -14.05 -7.45 -2.60
C GLY A 212 -15.31 -7.92 -3.31
N VAL A 213 -16.38 -7.14 -3.21
CA VAL A 213 -17.72 -7.50 -3.75
C VAL A 213 -18.14 -6.68 -4.97
N ARG A 214 -17.45 -5.56 -5.24
CA ARG A 214 -17.62 -4.78 -6.46
C ARG A 214 -16.39 -3.95 -6.76
N PHE A 215 -16.08 -3.80 -8.06
CA PHE A 215 -14.98 -2.97 -8.54
C PHE A 215 -15.50 -1.78 -9.34
N TRP A 216 -14.82 -0.65 -9.18
CA TRP A 216 -15.00 0.56 -9.97
C TRP A 216 -13.67 0.88 -10.63
N VAL A 217 -13.67 0.98 -11.97
CA VAL A 217 -12.49 1.38 -12.74
C VAL A 217 -12.87 2.57 -13.62
N ARG A 218 -12.00 3.57 -13.70
CA ARG A 218 -12.17 4.68 -14.65
C ARG A 218 -12.03 4.14 -16.09
N GLU A 219 -12.96 4.52 -16.96
CA GLU A 219 -13.10 3.93 -18.30
C GLU A 219 -11.87 4.07 -19.19
N ASP A 220 -11.13 5.19 -19.05
CA ASP A 220 -9.91 5.48 -19.81
C ASP A 220 -8.71 4.61 -19.38
N ALA A 221 -8.78 4.02 -18.18
CA ALA A 221 -7.73 3.17 -17.64
C ALA A 221 -7.99 1.67 -17.89
N LEU A 222 -9.23 1.28 -18.19
CA LEU A 222 -9.64 -0.12 -18.27
C LEU A 222 -9.39 -0.69 -19.67
N SER A 223 -8.77 -1.86 -19.77
CA SER A 223 -8.63 -2.56 -21.04
C SER A 223 -9.98 -2.98 -21.63
N GLU A 224 -10.03 -3.19 -22.94
CA GLU A 224 -11.27 -3.56 -23.67
C GLU A 224 -11.93 -4.83 -23.12
N ASP A 225 -11.12 -5.82 -22.73
CA ASP A 225 -11.57 -7.08 -22.11
C ASP A 225 -11.90 -6.94 -20.61
N GLN A 226 -11.75 -5.73 -20.05
CA GLN A 226 -11.96 -5.40 -18.64
C GLN A 226 -11.08 -6.19 -17.65
N ALA A 227 -9.98 -6.78 -18.12
CA ALA A 227 -9.12 -7.62 -17.31
C ALA A 227 -7.92 -6.88 -16.69
N THR A 228 -7.54 -5.72 -17.23
CA THR A 228 -6.33 -4.99 -16.83
C THR A 228 -6.55 -3.49 -16.75
N ILE A 229 -5.69 -2.82 -15.97
CA ILE A 229 -5.70 -1.36 -15.81
C ILE A 229 -4.38 -0.80 -16.33
N ASP A 230 -4.43 0.20 -17.21
CA ASP A 230 -3.25 0.88 -17.74
C ASP A 230 -2.53 1.66 -16.61
N PRO A 231 -1.29 1.28 -16.25
CA PRO A 231 -0.52 1.99 -15.24
C PRO A 231 -0.17 3.44 -15.62
N ALA A 232 -0.12 3.76 -16.92
CA ALA A 232 0.12 5.12 -17.41
C ALA A 232 -1.03 6.07 -17.06
N VAL A 233 -2.25 5.54 -16.98
CA VAL A 233 -3.45 6.26 -16.56
C VAL A 233 -3.62 6.18 -15.04
N LEU A 234 -3.50 4.99 -14.45
CA LEU A 234 -3.66 4.75 -13.01
C LEU A 234 -2.68 5.59 -12.17
N ARG A 235 -1.46 5.80 -12.65
CA ARG A 235 -0.37 6.55 -11.97
C ARG A 235 -0.33 6.30 -10.45
N PRO A 236 -0.27 5.03 -10.00
CA PRO A 236 -0.39 4.73 -8.59
C PRO A 236 0.86 5.21 -7.84
N VAL A 237 0.65 5.66 -6.61
CA VAL A 237 1.75 5.98 -5.69
C VAL A 237 1.90 4.90 -4.64
N ALA A 238 3.15 4.63 -4.26
CA ALA A 238 3.48 3.68 -3.23
C ALA A 238 4.10 4.37 -2.02
N ARG A 239 3.90 3.80 -0.83
CA ARG A 239 4.60 4.26 0.37
C ARG A 239 5.97 3.59 0.47
N LEU A 240 7.00 4.39 0.74
CA LEU A 240 8.37 3.94 0.94
C LEU A 240 8.75 4.01 2.44
N GLY A 241 10.05 4.11 2.73
CA GLY A 241 10.57 4.33 4.09
C GLY A 241 10.29 5.75 4.59
N GLY A 242 9.92 5.87 5.88
CA GLY A 242 9.64 7.15 6.50
C GLY A 242 8.44 7.88 5.87
N ILE A 243 8.67 9.12 5.43
CA ILE A 243 7.64 9.98 4.81
C ILE A 243 7.69 9.96 3.28
N MET A 244 8.52 9.10 2.68
CA MET A 244 8.70 9.08 1.23
C MET A 244 7.55 8.34 0.53
N TYR A 245 7.16 8.87 -0.62
CA TYR A 245 6.30 8.22 -1.61
C TYR A 245 7.12 7.92 -2.86
N GLY A 246 6.76 6.85 -3.57
CA GLY A 246 7.33 6.48 -4.86
C GLY A 246 6.26 6.54 -5.94
N ARG A 247 6.64 7.01 -7.13
CA ARG A 247 5.80 6.96 -8.34
C ARG A 247 6.08 5.67 -9.11
N VAL A 248 5.07 5.09 -9.73
CA VAL A 248 5.26 3.98 -10.68
C VAL A 248 5.37 4.57 -12.09
N THR A 249 6.59 4.90 -12.52
CA THR A 249 6.87 5.51 -13.83
C THR A 249 7.64 4.60 -14.78
N GLN A 250 8.17 3.48 -14.32
CA GLN A 250 8.96 2.58 -15.15
C GLN A 250 8.70 1.12 -14.77
N ALA A 251 8.70 0.25 -15.77
CA ALA A 251 8.62 -1.20 -15.57
C ALA A 251 9.41 -1.96 -16.65
N PHE A 252 9.55 -3.26 -16.45
CA PHE A 252 10.05 -4.23 -17.41
C PHE A 252 9.30 -5.53 -17.19
N GLU A 253 9.19 -6.34 -18.23
CA GLU A 253 8.43 -7.59 -18.19
C GLU A 253 9.37 -8.79 -18.16
N ILE A 254 9.05 -9.75 -17.31
CA ILE A 254 9.69 -11.07 -17.27
C ILE A 254 8.56 -12.09 -17.22
N PRO A 255 8.40 -12.95 -18.25
CA PRO A 255 7.34 -13.95 -18.24
C PRO A 255 7.58 -14.96 -17.12
N ARG A 256 6.49 -15.38 -16.45
CA ARG A 256 6.56 -16.48 -15.50
C ARG A 256 6.90 -17.77 -16.25
N PRO A 257 8.05 -18.42 -15.98
CA PRO A 257 8.41 -19.65 -16.66
C PRO A 257 7.47 -20.78 -16.24
N ARG A 258 7.03 -21.59 -17.20
CA ARG A 258 6.33 -22.86 -16.94
C ARG A 258 7.33 -23.99 -17.11
N TYR A 259 7.44 -24.86 -16.10
CA TYR A 259 8.41 -25.95 -16.13
C TYR A 259 8.28 -26.83 -17.39
N ALA A 260 7.04 -27.11 -17.82
CA ALA A 260 6.76 -27.88 -19.03
C ALA A 260 7.46 -27.31 -20.29
N ASP A 261 7.56 -25.99 -20.39
CA ASP A 261 8.15 -25.30 -21.55
C ASP A 261 9.69 -25.23 -21.45
N CYS A 262 10.24 -25.37 -20.25
CA CYS A 262 11.68 -25.17 -20.00
C CYS A 262 12.43 -26.45 -19.62
N LYS A 263 11.76 -27.59 -19.44
CA LYS A 263 12.35 -28.84 -18.91
C LYS A 263 13.63 -29.27 -19.63
N GLU A 264 13.66 -29.22 -20.97
CA GLU A 264 14.84 -29.65 -21.74
C GLU A 264 16.03 -28.71 -21.59
N GLN A 265 15.79 -27.41 -21.43
CA GLN A 265 16.84 -26.42 -21.19
C GLN A 265 17.43 -26.58 -19.78
N ILE A 266 16.58 -26.92 -18.81
CA ILE A 266 16.97 -27.14 -17.42
C ILE A 266 17.74 -28.47 -17.28
N SER A 267 17.28 -29.55 -17.92
CA SER A 267 17.91 -30.88 -17.81
C SER A 267 19.28 -30.99 -18.48
N LYS A 268 19.65 -30.05 -19.36
CA LYS A 268 20.97 -29.99 -20.02
C LYS A 268 22.03 -29.27 -19.17
N ARG A 269 21.69 -28.90 -17.95
CA ARG A 269 22.54 -28.15 -17.02
C ARG A 269 22.96 -29.02 -15.84
#